data_AF-A0A151F2U5-F1
#
_entry.id   AF-A0A151F2U5-F1
#
_cell.length_a   1.000
_cell.length_b   1.000
_cell.length_c   1.000
_cell.angle_alpha   90.00
_cell.angle_beta   90.00
_cell.angle_gamma   90.00
#
_symmetry.space_group_name_H-M   'P 1'
#
loop_
_entity.id
_entity.type
_entity.pdbx_description
1 polymer ?
#
loop_
_entity_poly.entity_id
_entity_poly.type
_entity_poly.pdbx_seq_one_letter_code
_entity_poly.pdbx_strand_id
1 'polypeptide(L)'
;MDVKFYTDIKEHTEMPEITVPLKEPVKGKNVLIVDDVADTGKTLKVVKEDIETKGAKEVRIAVIARKPQSIIEPDYYIFHTDKWIIFPWEKMPVCRKVTL
;
A
#
# COMPACT_ATOMS: atom_id res chain seq x y z
N MET A 1 -3.08 -2.25 11.18
CA MET A 1 -4.05 -1.59 10.30
C MET A 1 -3.92 -2.33 9.00
N ASP A 2 -4.98 -2.96 8.54
CA ASP A 2 -4.92 -3.85 7.38
C ASP A 2 -5.84 -3.31 6.32
N VAL A 3 -5.31 -3.12 5.11
CA VAL A 3 -6.04 -2.65 3.95
C VAL A 3 -6.13 -3.77 2.94
N LYS A 4 -7.32 -4.04 2.43
CA LYS A 4 -7.55 -5.08 1.43
C LYS A 4 -8.17 -4.47 0.19
N PHE A 5 -7.71 -4.93 -0.97
CA PHE A 5 -8.45 -4.77 -2.22
C PHE A 5 -9.46 -5.91 -2.28
N TYR A 6 -10.76 -5.58 -2.28
CA TYR A 6 -11.78 -6.57 -2.59
C TYR A 6 -11.87 -6.70 -4.11
N THR A 7 -11.71 -7.93 -4.61
CA THR A 7 -12.08 -8.30 -5.97
C THR A 7 -13.04 -9.47 -5.84
N ASP A 8 -14.33 -9.17 -5.71
CA ASP A 8 -15.36 -10.18 -5.89
C ASP A 8 -15.57 -10.39 -7.39
N ILE A 9 -15.85 -11.63 -7.81
CA ILE A 9 -15.70 -12.13 -9.20
C ILE A 9 -16.62 -11.42 -10.23
N LYS A 10 -17.40 -10.43 -9.82
CA LYS A 10 -18.29 -9.64 -10.70
C LYS A 10 -18.27 -8.12 -10.51
N GLU A 11 -17.59 -7.57 -9.51
CA GLU A 11 -17.57 -6.12 -9.28
C GLU A 11 -16.17 -5.62 -8.91
N HIS A 12 -15.60 -4.82 -9.81
CA HIS A 12 -14.35 -4.11 -9.58
C HIS A 12 -14.61 -2.95 -8.62
N THR A 13 -14.25 -3.07 -7.35
CA THR A 13 -14.14 -1.89 -6.49
C THR A 13 -12.80 -1.22 -6.77
N GLU A 14 -12.82 0.00 -7.31
CA GLU A 14 -11.62 0.71 -7.72
C GLU A 14 -10.80 1.30 -6.55
N MET A 15 -11.37 1.30 -5.34
CA MET A 15 -10.80 1.91 -4.14
C MET A 15 -10.58 0.89 -3.02
N PRO A 16 -9.43 0.93 -2.33
CA PRO A 16 -9.13 0.04 -1.21
C PRO A 16 -9.92 0.42 0.05
N GLU A 17 -10.31 -0.58 0.85
CA GLU A 17 -11.05 -0.39 2.10
C GLU A 17 -10.19 -0.77 3.32
N ILE A 18 -10.28 0.04 4.37
CA ILE A 18 -9.59 -0.21 5.64
C ILE A 18 -10.39 -1.25 6.43
N THR A 19 -9.91 -2.48 6.44
CA THR A 19 -10.61 -3.61 7.09
C THR A 19 -10.30 -3.73 8.58
N VAL A 20 -9.11 -3.30 9.01
CA VAL A 20 -8.72 -3.27 10.41
C VAL A 20 -8.30 -1.84 10.77
N PRO A 21 -9.13 -1.10 11.54
CA PRO A 21 -8.81 0.28 11.89
C PRO A 21 -7.65 0.35 12.88
N LEU A 22 -6.93 1.47 12.85
CA LEU A 22 -5.96 1.84 13.88
C LEU A 22 -6.64 1.89 15.25
N LYS A 23 -6.15 1.09 16.20
CA LYS A 23 -6.62 1.09 17.59
C LYS A 23 -5.99 2.17 18.44
N GLU A 24 -4.77 2.60 18.09
CA GLU A 24 -4.04 3.60 18.85
C GLU A 24 -4.31 5.02 18.35
N PRO A 25 -4.39 6.01 19.27
CA PRO A 25 -4.52 7.39 18.88
C PRO A 25 -3.24 7.89 18.21
N VAL A 26 -3.41 8.52 17.05
CA VAL A 26 -2.33 9.14 16.26
C VAL A 26 -2.27 10.66 16.38
N LYS A 27 -3.25 11.27 17.07
CA LYS A 27 -3.36 12.73 17.19
C LYS A 27 -2.09 13.36 17.77
N GLY A 28 -1.52 14.32 17.05
CA GLY A 28 -0.31 15.06 17.43
C GLY A 28 1.00 14.26 17.29
N LYS A 29 0.96 13.02 16.80
CA LYS A 29 2.15 12.18 16.60
C LYS A 29 2.70 12.31 15.18
N ASN A 30 3.99 12.07 15.02
CA ASN A 30 4.60 11.80 13.72
C ASN A 30 4.42 10.32 13.40
N VAL A 31 3.88 10.01 12.22
CA VAL A 31 3.54 8.65 11.80
C VAL A 31 4.32 8.28 10.55
N LEU A 32 4.89 7.08 10.55
CA LEU A 32 5.52 6.46 9.38
C LEU A 32 4.68 5.29 8.92
N ILE A 33 4.12 5.38 7.71
CA ILE A 33 3.47 4.28 7.02
C ILE A 33 4.57 3.45 6.35
N VAL A 34 4.55 2.14 6.55
CA VAL A 34 5.53 1.22 5.96
C VAL A 34 4.79 0.15 5.15
N ASP A 35 5.21 -0.03 3.90
CA ASP A 35 4.71 -1.07 2.99
C ASP A 35 5.87 -1.64 2.16
N ASP A 36 5.69 -2.76 1.47
CA ASP A 36 6.76 -3.35 0.66
C ASP A 36 6.89 -2.68 -0.72
N VAL A 37 5.79 -2.41 -1.41
CA VAL A 37 5.80 -1.78 -2.73
C VAL A 37 4.73 -0.70 -2.91
N ALA A 38 5.13 0.46 -3.40
CA ALA A 38 4.22 1.45 -3.96
C ALA A 38 3.94 1.11 -5.44
N ASP A 39 2.93 0.25 -5.68
CA ASP A 39 2.53 -0.14 -7.04
C ASP A 39 1.63 0.92 -7.71
N THR A 40 0.31 0.86 -7.53
CA THR A 40 -0.60 1.93 -7.97
C THR A 40 -0.64 3.10 -6.99
N GLY A 41 -0.20 2.89 -5.74
CA GLY A 41 -0.23 3.90 -4.67
C GLY A 41 -1.61 4.15 -4.05
N LYS A 42 -2.67 3.48 -4.52
CA LYS A 42 -4.05 3.69 -4.03
C LYS A 42 -4.21 3.36 -2.54
N THR A 43 -3.63 2.25 -2.08
CA THR A 43 -3.66 1.85 -0.66
C THR A 43 -2.99 2.89 0.22
N LEU A 44 -1.76 3.26 -0.13
CA LEU A 44 -0.97 4.24 0.61
C LEU A 44 -1.70 5.59 0.71
N LYS A 45 -2.39 6.01 -0.36
CA LYS A 45 -3.21 7.22 -0.37
C LYS A 45 -4.33 7.16 0.68
N VAL A 46 -5.16 6.11 0.64
CA VAL A 46 -6.28 5.94 1.58
C VAL A 46 -5.79 5.87 3.03
N VAL A 47 -4.71 5.15 3.28
CA VAL A 47 -4.11 5.03 4.62
C VAL A 47 -3.58 6.39 5.10
N LYS A 48 -2.88 7.14 4.24
CA LYS A 48 -2.37 8.46 4.59
C LYS A 48 -3.49 9.44 4.94
N GLU A 49 -4.53 9.49 4.11
CA GLU A 49 -5.70 10.36 4.34
C GLU A 49 -6.43 9.99 5.64
N ASP A 50 -6.61 8.70 5.94
CA ASP A 50 -7.21 8.25 7.21
C ASP A 50 -6.38 8.66 8.45
N ILE A 51 -5.04 8.58 8.36
CA ILE A 51 -4.16 8.97 9.47
C ILE A 51 -4.12 10.50 9.65
N GLU A 52 -4.08 11.26 8.56
CA GLU A 52 -4.12 12.72 8.58
C GLU A 52 -5.43 13.24 9.17
N THR A 53 -6.57 12.68 8.76
CA THR A 53 -7.90 13.05 9.30
C THR A 53 -8.07 12.72 10.79
N LYS A 54 -7.32 11.72 11.30
CA LYS A 54 -7.23 11.42 12.75
C LYS A 54 -6.33 12.38 13.53
N GLY A 55 -5.76 13.39 12.87
CA GLY A 55 -5.05 14.50 13.49
C GLY A 55 -3.56 14.23 13.75
N ALA A 56 -2.93 13.33 12.99
CA ALA A 56 -1.48 13.17 13.02
C ALA A 56 -0.77 14.51 12.73
N LYS A 57 0.37 14.75 13.39
CA LYS A 57 1.18 15.95 13.20
C LYS A 57 1.94 15.92 11.88
N GLU A 58 2.40 14.74 11.50
CA GLU A 58 3.16 14.48 10.28
C GLU A 58 2.92 13.04 9.84
N VAL A 59 2.77 12.81 8.53
CA VAL A 59 2.61 11.47 7.96
C VAL A 59 3.58 11.29 6.80
N ARG A 60 4.54 10.38 6.98
CA ARG A 60 5.50 9.98 5.94
C ARG A 60 5.27 8.54 5.52
N ILE A 61 5.75 8.19 4.32
CA ILE A 61 5.64 6.87 3.72
C ILE A 61 7.04 6.33 3.40
N ALA A 62 7.30 5.10 3.84
CA ALA A 62 8.48 4.33 3.45
C ALA A 62 8.07 3.03 2.76
N VAL A 63 8.69 2.75 1.61
CA VAL A 63 8.53 1.49 0.90
C VAL A 63 9.88 0.87 0.55
N ILE A 64 9.91 -0.44 0.25
CA ILE A 64 11.13 -1.04 -0.29
C ILE A 64 11.26 -0.65 -1.77
N ALA A 65 10.19 -0.83 -2.54
CA ALA A 65 10.20 -0.57 -3.98
C ALA A 65 9.12 0.41 -4.41
N ARG A 66 9.44 1.26 -5.39
CA ARG A 66 8.49 2.16 -6.03
C ARG A 66 8.31 1.79 -7.51
N LYS A 67 7.06 1.77 -7.98
CA LYS A 67 6.74 1.68 -9.41
C LYS A 67 6.43 3.04 -10.02
N PRO A 68 6.75 3.26 -11.31
CA PRO A 68 6.53 4.55 -11.99
C PRO A 68 5.05 4.95 -12.07
N GLN A 69 4.14 3.98 -12.04
CA GLN A 69 2.69 4.20 -12.11
C GLN A 69 2.04 4.59 -10.77
N SER A 70 2.81 4.63 -9.67
CA SER A 70 2.28 4.99 -8.36
C SER A 70 1.78 6.43 -8.35
N ILE A 71 0.53 6.64 -7.92
CA ILE A 71 -0.04 7.97 -7.73
C ILE A 71 0.49 8.69 -6.47
N ILE A 72 1.19 7.95 -5.61
CA ILE A 72 1.84 8.45 -4.41
C ILE A 72 3.35 8.38 -4.60
N GLU A 73 4.03 9.48 -4.27
CA GLU A 73 5.48 9.51 -4.06
C GLU A 73 5.79 9.16 -2.60
N PRO A 74 6.46 8.02 -2.32
CA PRO A 74 6.94 7.72 -0.97
C PRO A 74 8.06 8.68 -0.56
N ASP A 75 8.08 9.12 0.69
CA ASP A 75 9.17 9.92 1.25
C ASP A 75 10.49 9.15 1.29
N TYR A 76 10.42 7.82 1.41
CA TYR A 76 11.56 6.92 1.44
C TYR A 76 11.31 5.69 0.57
N TYR A 77 12.30 5.35 -0.27
CA TYR A 77 12.32 4.09 -1.01
C TYR A 77 13.75 3.59 -1.23
N ILE A 78 13.94 2.28 -1.37
CA ILE A 78 15.26 1.69 -1.62
C ILE A 78 15.58 1.70 -3.12
N PHE A 79 14.62 1.31 -3.95
CA PHE A 79 14.81 1.30 -5.41
C PHE A 79 13.50 1.53 -6.17
N HIS A 80 13.65 1.87 -7.45
CA HIS A 80 12.54 1.98 -8.39
C HIS A 80 12.60 0.86 -9.44
N THR A 81 11.45 0.33 -9.85
CA THR A 81 11.36 -0.68 -10.91
C THR A 81 9.97 -0.69 -11.53
N ASP A 82 9.87 -1.00 -12.82
CA ASP A 82 8.62 -1.31 -13.52
C ASP A 82 8.34 -2.83 -13.56
N LYS A 83 9.29 -3.64 -13.10
CA LYS A 83 9.21 -5.10 -13.15
C LYS A 83 8.36 -5.65 -12.01
N TRP A 84 7.92 -6.89 -12.20
CA TRP A 84 7.36 -7.69 -11.12
C TRP A 84 8.42 -7.97 -10.06
N ILE A 85 8.05 -7.82 -8.79
CA ILE A 85 8.90 -8.10 -7.64
C ILE A 85 8.38 -9.37 -7.00
N ILE A 86 9.28 -10.27 -6.64
CA ILE A 86 8.94 -11.45 -5.85
C ILE A 86 9.62 -11.26 -4.51
N PHE A 87 8.84 -11.00 -3.46
CA PHE A 87 9.40 -10.84 -2.12
C PHE A 87 9.56 -12.19 -1.42
N PRO A 88 10.58 -12.37 -0.55
CA PRO A 88 10.80 -13.64 0.16
C PRO A 88 9.62 -14.12 1.04
N TRP A 89 8.74 -13.20 1.47
CA TRP A 89 7.56 -13.48 2.29
C TRP A 89 6.30 -13.79 1.47
N GLU A 90 6.32 -13.59 0.15
CA GLU A 90 5.22 -13.96 -0.71
C GLU A 90 5.20 -15.47 -0.90
N LYS A 91 4.03 -16.10 -0.69
CA LYS A 91 3.82 -17.46 -1.21
C LYS A 91 3.88 -17.32 -2.73
N MET A 92 4.83 -17.99 -3.39
CA MET A 92 4.90 -18.01 -4.86
C MET A 92 3.47 -18.20 -5.41
N PRO A 93 2.92 -17.22 -6.15
CA PRO A 93 1.67 -17.47 -6.84
C PRO A 93 1.96 -18.64 -7.77
N VAL A 94 1.15 -19.69 -7.63
CA VAL A 94 1.16 -20.88 -8.50
C VAL A 94 1.35 -20.39 -9.93
N CYS A 95 2.39 -20.91 -10.58
CA CYS A 95 2.88 -20.51 -11.89
C CYS A 95 1.75 -19.98 -12.78
N ARG A 96 1.95 -18.76 -13.30
CA ARG A 96 1.18 -18.22 -14.42
C ARG A 96 0.94 -19.38 -15.39
N LYS A 97 -0.33 -19.74 -15.65
CA LYS A 97 -0.66 -20.67 -16.72
C LYS A 97 -0.15 -20.03 -18.00
N VAL A 98 1.06 -20.41 -18.41
CA VAL A 98 1.56 -20.17 -19.74
C VAL A 98 0.78 -21.15 -20.59
N THR A 99 -0.31 -20.68 -21.17
CA THR A 99 -0.98 -21.41 -22.24
C THR A 99 0.01 -21.40 -23.41
N LEU A 100 0.63 -22.57 -23.67
CA LEU A 100 1.34 -22.85 -24.91
C LEU A 100 0.34 -22.90 -26.07
#